data_AF-A0A0V1KLZ1-F1
#
_entry.id   AF-A0A0V1KLZ1-F1
#
_cell.length_a   1.000
_cell.length_b   1.000
_cell.length_c   1.000
_cell.angle_alpha   90.00
_cell.angle_beta   90.00
_cell.angle_gamma   90.00
#
_symmetry.space_group_name_H-M   'P 1'
#
loop_
_entity.id
_entity.type
_entity.pdbx_description
1 polymer ?
#
loop_
_entity_poly.entity_id
_entity_poly.type
_entity_poly.pdbx_seq_one_letter_code
_entity_poly.pdbx_strand_id
1 'polypeptide(L)'
;MTNLFGYDKLLPMNSGVESCESGLKLAQRWAYDVKQILGKIISRGLIKHTLGIYPYNDPGALEQIVLSTNGSNVAAFMVEPIQGEAGIKVAKDGGYSRKVAEICQRYNVLLIVDDVQTGLGRIGKRLCSDSENVRPDFLIFGKALLGGCYLILALLCYDPIMLNIKPDQQSTTFGCNALAC
;
A
#
# COMPACT_ATOMS: atom_id res chain seq x y z
N MET A 1 -5.15 14.50 -9.19
CA MET A 1 -5.35 13.17 -8.56
C MET A 1 -5.31 13.21 -7.04
N THR A 2 -4.32 13.86 -6.41
CA THR A 2 -4.24 14.07 -4.94
C THR A 2 -5.55 14.55 -4.32
N ASN A 3 -6.16 15.62 -4.87
CA ASN A 3 -7.45 16.13 -4.39
C ASN A 3 -8.61 15.14 -4.57
N LEU A 4 -8.60 14.35 -5.64
CA LEU A 4 -9.65 13.36 -5.92
C LEU A 4 -9.64 12.22 -4.91
N PHE A 5 -8.46 11.82 -4.44
CA PHE A 5 -8.28 10.71 -3.52
C PHE A 5 -8.03 11.13 -2.07
N GLY A 6 -7.80 12.41 -1.81
CA GLY A 6 -7.54 12.95 -0.49
C GLY A 6 -6.15 12.59 0.04
N TYR A 7 -5.10 12.78 -0.74
CA TYR A 7 -3.71 12.58 -0.28
C TYR A 7 -2.88 13.81 -0.62
N ASP A 8 -1.81 14.04 0.14
CA ASP A 8 -0.98 15.24 0.00
C ASP A 8 -0.05 15.16 -1.22
N LYS A 9 0.42 13.95 -1.55
CA LYS A 9 1.41 13.70 -2.60
C LYS A 9 1.06 12.49 -3.44
N LEU A 10 1.51 12.56 -4.70
CA LEU A 10 1.46 11.49 -5.68
C LEU A 10 2.86 11.26 -6.21
N LEU A 11 3.25 9.99 -6.27
CA LEU A 11 4.46 9.52 -6.92
C LEU A 11 4.07 8.61 -8.09
N PRO A 12 4.27 9.06 -9.34
CA PRO A 12 3.88 8.29 -10.52
C PRO A 12 4.94 7.25 -10.89
N MET A 13 4.49 6.06 -11.31
CA MET A 13 5.32 4.92 -11.71
C MET A 13 4.74 4.24 -12.96
N ASN A 14 5.48 3.35 -13.60
CA ASN A 14 5.04 2.72 -14.86
C ASN A 14 4.33 1.37 -14.63
N SER A 15 4.73 0.64 -13.58
CA SER A 15 4.18 -0.69 -13.30
C SER A 15 3.67 -0.87 -11.87
N GLY A 16 2.82 -1.88 -11.67
CA GLY A 16 2.35 -2.34 -10.36
C GLY A 16 3.52 -2.64 -9.42
N VAL A 17 4.47 -3.43 -9.91
CA VAL A 17 5.64 -3.85 -9.14
C VAL A 17 6.48 -2.65 -8.72
N GLU A 18 6.76 -1.72 -9.65
CA GLU A 18 7.52 -0.50 -9.36
C GLU A 18 6.83 0.37 -8.28
N SER A 19 5.50 0.47 -8.33
CA SER A 19 4.73 1.21 -7.33
C SER A 19 4.79 0.53 -5.96
N CYS A 20 4.59 -0.79 -5.90
CA CYS A 20 4.66 -1.54 -4.65
C CYS A 20 6.07 -1.49 -4.04
N GLU A 21 7.12 -1.69 -4.83
CA GLU A 21 8.50 -1.56 -4.36
C GLU A 21 8.81 -0.15 -3.84
N SER A 22 8.30 0.88 -4.50
CA SER A 22 8.48 2.27 -4.07
C SER A 22 7.75 2.57 -2.77
N GLY A 23 6.55 2.03 -2.57
CA GLY A 23 5.83 2.11 -1.31
C GLY A 23 6.57 1.43 -0.17
N LEU A 24 7.16 0.26 -0.41
CA LEU A 24 7.98 -0.42 0.58
C LEU A 24 9.25 0.36 0.92
N LYS A 25 9.95 0.90 -0.07
CA LYS A 25 11.14 1.75 0.15
C LYS A 25 10.81 2.99 0.97
N LEU A 26 9.72 3.67 0.64
CA LEU A 26 9.23 4.83 1.39
C LEU A 26 8.86 4.47 2.83
N ALA A 27 8.16 3.36 3.03
CA ALA A 27 7.81 2.87 4.36
C ALA A 27 9.04 2.52 5.21
N GLN A 28 10.04 1.85 4.61
CA GLN A 28 11.31 1.56 5.30
C GLN A 28 12.06 2.85 5.64
N ARG A 29 12.10 3.81 4.72
CA ARG A 29 12.74 5.11 4.95
C ARG A 29 12.06 5.87 6.08
N TRP A 30 10.73 5.94 6.07
CA TRP A 30 9.95 6.51 7.15
C TRP A 30 10.21 5.80 8.48
N ALA A 31 10.27 4.46 8.48
CA ALA A 31 10.53 3.70 9.70
C ALA A 31 11.93 4.00 10.28
N TYR A 32 12.92 4.22 9.42
CA TYR A 32 14.26 4.63 9.84
C TYR A 32 14.28 6.08 10.34
N ASP A 33 13.78 7.04 9.55
CA ASP A 33 13.90 8.47 9.85
C ASP A 33 12.95 8.92 10.99
N VAL A 34 11.73 8.38 11.04
CA VAL A 34 10.68 8.82 11.97
C VAL A 34 10.55 7.87 13.15
N LYS A 35 10.41 6.56 12.88
CA LYS A 35 10.18 5.55 13.92
C LYS A 35 11.49 5.07 14.57
N GLN A 36 12.65 5.45 14.03
CA GLN A 36 13.99 5.12 14.54
C GLN A 36 14.25 3.61 14.67
N ILE A 37 13.77 2.84 13.68
CA ILE A 37 13.92 1.37 13.63
C ILE A 37 14.46 0.92 12.27
N LEU A 38 15.10 -0.24 12.26
CA LEU A 38 15.30 -1.02 11.02
C LEU A 38 14.00 -1.78 10.74
N GLY A 39 12.99 -1.03 10.30
CA GLY A 39 11.61 -1.47 10.23
C GLY A 39 11.38 -2.57 9.19
N LYS A 40 10.75 -3.65 9.65
CA LYS A 40 10.44 -4.82 8.83
C LYS A 40 9.08 -4.65 8.13
N ILE A 41 8.90 -5.31 6.98
CA ILE A 41 7.67 -5.23 6.20
C ILE A 41 6.89 -6.54 6.33
N ILE A 42 5.58 -6.45 6.53
CA ILE A 42 4.65 -7.59 6.45
C ILE A 42 3.89 -7.48 5.13
N SER A 43 3.87 -8.54 4.33
CA SER A 43 3.11 -8.63 3.08
C SER A 43 2.92 -10.12 2.74
N ARG A 44 2.14 -10.42 1.69
CA ARG A 44 1.95 -11.80 1.23
C ARG A 44 2.38 -11.93 -0.23
N GLY A 45 3.64 -12.34 -0.47
CA GLY A 45 4.13 -12.79 -1.78
C GLY A 45 4.85 -11.74 -2.65
N LEU A 46 5.70 -12.27 -3.54
CA LEU A 46 6.61 -11.65 -4.54
C LEU A 46 7.72 -10.70 -4.07
N ILE A 47 7.65 -10.08 -2.89
CA ILE A 47 8.70 -9.13 -2.47
C ILE A 47 9.68 -9.76 -1.48
N LYS A 48 10.98 -9.68 -1.78
CA LYS A 48 12.09 -10.37 -1.09
C LYS A 48 12.34 -9.93 0.37
N HIS A 49 11.62 -8.96 0.91
CA HIS A 49 11.92 -8.31 2.21
C HIS A 49 10.87 -8.53 3.30
N THR A 50 10.12 -9.63 3.21
CA THR A 50 8.90 -9.82 3.99
C THR A 50 9.10 -10.68 5.25
N LEU A 51 8.58 -10.21 6.38
CA LEU A 51 8.44 -10.97 7.62
C LEU A 51 7.34 -12.04 7.49
N GLY A 52 7.73 -13.25 7.09
CA GLY A 52 6.84 -14.40 7.13
C GLY A 52 5.67 -14.35 6.15
N ILE A 53 4.86 -15.40 6.18
CA ILE A 53 3.67 -15.53 5.33
C ILE A 53 2.46 -15.18 6.19
N TYR A 54 1.80 -14.06 5.86
CA TYR A 54 0.53 -13.68 6.46
C TYR A 54 -0.63 -14.45 5.80
N PRO A 55 -1.53 -15.12 6.54
CA PRO A 55 -2.74 -15.71 5.98
C PRO A 55 -3.79 -14.62 5.70
N TYR A 56 -4.24 -14.51 4.45
CA TYR A 56 -5.28 -13.54 4.07
C TYR A 56 -6.61 -13.80 4.78
N ASN A 57 -7.38 -12.73 5.02
CA ASN A 57 -8.65 -12.74 5.76
C ASN A 57 -8.51 -13.20 7.23
N ASP A 58 -7.35 -12.97 7.85
CA ASP A 58 -7.09 -13.28 9.25
C ASP A 58 -6.40 -12.09 9.96
N PRO A 59 -7.15 -11.10 10.46
CA PRO A 59 -6.58 -9.99 11.20
C PRO A 59 -5.86 -10.44 12.50
N GLY A 60 -6.29 -11.54 13.11
CA GLY A 60 -5.65 -12.08 14.32
C GLY A 60 -4.21 -12.51 14.05
N ALA A 61 -3.96 -13.18 12.92
CA ALA A 61 -2.61 -13.53 12.50
C ALA A 61 -1.73 -12.30 12.25
N LEU A 62 -2.29 -11.21 11.71
CA LEU A 62 -1.54 -9.95 11.53
C LEU A 62 -1.10 -9.41 12.89
N GLU A 63 -2.02 -9.33 13.84
CA GLU A 63 -1.73 -8.85 15.20
C GLU A 63 -0.68 -9.72 15.89
N GLN A 64 -0.75 -11.05 15.75
CA GLN A 64 0.27 -11.95 16.31
C GLN A 64 1.66 -11.75 15.67
N ILE A 65 1.74 -11.52 14.35
CA ILE A 65 3.02 -11.23 13.69
C ILE A 65 3.59 -9.90 14.21
N VAL A 66 2.75 -8.88 14.36
CA VAL A 66 3.17 -7.58 14.91
C VAL A 66 3.67 -7.75 16.36
N LEU A 67 2.93 -8.46 17.20
CA LEU A 67 3.32 -8.72 18.60
C LEU A 67 4.62 -9.55 18.72
N SER A 68 4.78 -10.59 17.90
CA SER A 68 5.98 -11.44 17.92
C SER A 68 7.26 -10.73 17.46
N THR A 69 7.12 -9.56 16.84
CA THR A 69 8.23 -8.71 16.39
C THR A 69 8.46 -7.51 17.32
N ASN A 70 8.06 -7.63 18.59
CA ASN A 70 8.09 -6.57 19.61
C ASN A 70 7.18 -5.37 19.32
N GLY A 71 6.19 -5.48 18.44
CA GLY A 71 5.17 -4.44 18.15
C GLY A 71 5.69 -3.18 17.46
N SER A 72 6.92 -2.78 17.74
CA SER A 72 7.55 -1.54 17.30
C SER A 72 8.54 -1.72 16.16
N ASN A 73 9.00 -2.93 15.83
CA ASN A 73 9.96 -3.15 14.73
C ASN A 73 9.34 -3.40 13.35
N VAL A 74 8.04 -3.14 13.18
CA VAL A 74 7.35 -3.24 11.89
C VAL A 74 7.17 -1.85 11.30
N ALA A 75 7.58 -1.67 10.05
CA ALA A 75 7.42 -0.44 9.27
C ALA A 75 6.02 -0.35 8.66
N ALA A 76 5.62 -1.38 7.92
CA ALA A 76 4.36 -1.38 7.18
C ALA A 76 3.77 -2.78 7.01
N PHE A 77 2.46 -2.82 6.78
CA PHE A 77 1.72 -3.94 6.27
C PHE A 77 1.17 -3.62 4.88
N MET A 78 1.49 -4.44 3.89
CA MET A 78 0.99 -4.31 2.52
C MET A 78 -0.01 -5.41 2.20
N VAL A 79 -1.17 -5.02 1.69
CA VAL A 79 -2.30 -5.93 1.44
C VAL A 79 -3.10 -5.54 0.21
N GLU A 80 -3.53 -6.55 -0.55
CA GLU A 80 -4.61 -6.43 -1.52
C GLU A 80 -5.96 -6.56 -0.78
N PRO A 81 -6.90 -5.60 -0.90
CA PRO A 81 -8.21 -5.70 -0.25
C PRO A 81 -9.05 -6.90 -0.73
N ILE A 82 -8.86 -7.32 -1.98
CA ILE A 82 -9.34 -8.58 -2.55
C ILE A 82 -8.16 -9.18 -3.31
N GLN A 83 -7.74 -10.40 -2.97
CA GLN A 83 -6.60 -11.00 -3.67
C GLN A 83 -7.01 -11.50 -5.06
N GLY A 84 -6.49 -10.86 -6.10
CA GLY A 84 -6.83 -11.19 -7.49
C GLY A 84 -6.23 -12.51 -7.94
N GLU A 85 -4.89 -12.53 -8.00
CA GLU A 85 -4.10 -13.64 -8.54
C GLU A 85 -4.18 -14.92 -7.68
N ALA A 86 -4.55 -14.78 -6.40
CA ALA A 86 -4.77 -15.92 -5.51
C ALA A 86 -6.15 -16.59 -5.67
N GLY A 87 -6.89 -16.27 -6.74
CA GLY A 87 -8.21 -16.82 -7.07
C GLY A 87 -9.39 -15.97 -6.61
N ILE A 88 -9.29 -14.63 -6.74
CA ILE A 88 -10.36 -13.66 -6.41
C ILE A 88 -10.90 -13.91 -4.98
N LYS A 89 -10.02 -13.77 -3.98
CA LYS A 89 -10.38 -14.02 -2.58
C LYS A 89 -10.98 -12.78 -1.94
N VAL A 90 -12.30 -12.76 -1.86
CA VAL A 90 -13.04 -11.75 -1.08
C VAL A 90 -13.05 -12.15 0.40
N ALA A 91 -12.87 -11.18 1.29
CA ALA A 91 -13.02 -11.39 2.73
C ALA A 91 -14.44 -11.87 3.08
N LYS A 92 -14.56 -12.92 3.90
CA LYS A 92 -15.85 -13.61 4.12
C LYS A 92 -16.79 -12.87 5.06
N ASP A 93 -16.26 -12.28 6.12
CA ASP A 93 -17.07 -11.82 7.26
C ASP A 93 -17.32 -10.31 7.27
N GLY A 94 -16.85 -9.61 6.22
CA GLY A 94 -16.80 -8.13 6.19
C GLY A 94 -15.94 -7.54 7.31
N GLY A 95 -15.60 -6.26 7.17
CA GLY A 95 -14.78 -5.55 8.15
C GLY A 95 -13.31 -6.00 8.19
N TYR A 96 -12.85 -6.75 7.18
CA TYR A 96 -11.48 -7.24 7.13
C TYR A 96 -10.48 -6.08 7.01
N SER A 97 -10.69 -5.21 6.02
CA SER A 97 -9.84 -4.04 5.79
C SER A 97 -9.90 -3.10 7.00
N ARG A 98 -11.06 -2.95 7.63
CA ARG A 98 -11.21 -2.13 8.85
C ARG A 98 -10.39 -2.67 10.01
N LYS A 99 -10.52 -3.95 10.33
CA LYS A 99 -9.74 -4.59 11.42
C LYS A 99 -8.24 -4.50 11.16
N VAL A 100 -7.81 -4.71 9.92
CA VAL A 100 -6.41 -4.52 9.51
C VAL A 100 -5.95 -3.09 9.76
N ALA A 101 -6.74 -2.10 9.36
CA ALA A 101 -6.40 -0.68 9.56
C ALA A 101 -6.31 -0.32 11.04
N GLU A 102 -7.24 -0.81 11.86
CA GLU A 102 -7.24 -0.61 13.32
C GLU A 102 -5.98 -1.21 13.97
N ILE A 103 -5.56 -2.41 13.55
CA ILE A 103 -4.32 -3.05 14.02
C ILE A 103 -3.11 -2.20 13.60
N CYS A 104 -3.03 -1.82 12.34
CA CYS A 104 -1.93 -1.01 11.81
C CYS A 104 -1.80 0.31 12.60
N GLN A 105 -2.92 1.00 12.81
CA GLN A 105 -2.98 2.23 13.61
C GLN A 105 -2.53 2.01 15.06
N ARG A 106 -3.03 0.95 15.72
CA ARG A 106 -2.72 0.64 17.13
C ARG A 106 -1.23 0.44 17.37
N TYR A 107 -0.53 -0.18 16.43
CA TYR A 107 0.90 -0.53 16.56
C TYR A 107 1.84 0.43 15.81
N ASN A 108 1.33 1.56 15.32
CA ASN A 108 2.09 2.53 14.52
C ASN A 108 2.80 1.84 13.35
N VAL A 109 2.06 1.00 12.61
CA VAL A 109 2.48 0.29 11.40
C VAL A 109 1.75 0.94 10.23
N LEU A 110 2.48 1.32 9.18
CA LEU A 110 1.87 1.94 8.01
C LEU A 110 1.05 0.91 7.22
N LEU A 111 -0.17 1.27 6.84
CA LEU A 111 -1.00 0.46 5.97
C LEU A 111 -0.79 0.85 4.50
N ILE A 112 -0.32 -0.10 3.69
CA ILE A 112 -0.20 0.01 2.24
C ILE A 112 -1.30 -0.84 1.61
N VAL A 113 -2.20 -0.18 0.87
CA VAL A 113 -3.24 -0.86 0.11
C VAL A 113 -2.85 -0.91 -1.37
N ASP A 114 -2.75 -2.15 -1.88
CA ASP A 114 -2.62 -2.43 -3.31
C ASP A 114 -4.02 -2.53 -3.93
N ASP A 115 -4.47 -1.42 -4.52
CA ASP A 115 -5.74 -1.29 -5.24
C ASP A 115 -5.52 -1.29 -6.77
N VAL A 116 -4.39 -1.84 -7.25
CA VAL A 116 -4.04 -1.86 -8.67
C VAL A 116 -5.09 -2.58 -9.50
N GLN A 117 -5.68 -3.67 -9.00
CA GLN A 117 -6.75 -4.40 -9.68
C GLN A 117 -8.15 -4.03 -9.19
N THR A 118 -8.29 -3.80 -7.88
CA THR A 118 -9.58 -3.68 -7.17
C THR A 118 -10.13 -2.25 -7.13
N GLY A 119 -9.28 -1.24 -7.37
CA GLY A 119 -9.66 0.15 -7.40
C GLY A 119 -10.38 0.57 -8.68
N LEU A 120 -10.60 1.89 -8.79
CA LEU A 120 -11.14 2.59 -9.96
C LEU A 120 -12.46 2.02 -10.49
N GLY A 121 -13.42 1.78 -9.59
CA GLY A 121 -14.77 1.37 -9.97
C GLY A 121 -14.95 -0.15 -10.14
N ARG A 122 -13.88 -0.96 -10.12
CA ARG A 122 -13.95 -2.41 -10.37
C ARG A 122 -14.96 -3.12 -9.48
N ILE A 123 -15.04 -2.74 -8.21
CA ILE A 123 -15.93 -3.35 -7.20
C ILE A 123 -17.23 -2.56 -6.99
N GLY A 124 -17.58 -1.63 -7.89
CA GLY A 124 -18.74 -0.74 -7.74
C GLY A 124 -18.51 0.42 -6.75
N LYS A 125 -17.28 0.57 -6.26
CA LYS A 125 -16.80 1.73 -5.50
C LYS A 125 -15.56 2.30 -6.17
N ARG A 126 -15.27 3.57 -5.91
CA ARG A 126 -14.08 4.23 -6.43
C ARG A 126 -12.79 3.54 -5.97
N LEU A 127 -12.66 3.23 -4.69
CA LEU A 127 -11.59 2.40 -4.13
C LEU A 127 -12.19 1.19 -3.41
N CYS A 128 -11.43 0.10 -3.30
CA CYS A 128 -11.92 -1.05 -2.54
C CYS A 128 -12.02 -0.73 -1.04
N SER A 129 -11.07 0.04 -0.51
CA SER A 129 -11.08 0.50 0.89
C SER A 129 -12.26 1.41 1.24
N ASP A 130 -12.88 2.08 0.26
CA ASP A 130 -14.10 2.89 0.47
C ASP A 130 -15.29 2.02 0.92
N SER A 131 -15.28 0.71 0.65
CA SER A 131 -16.35 -0.21 1.09
C SER A 131 -16.46 -0.36 2.60
N GLU A 132 -15.34 -0.19 3.31
CA GLU A 132 -15.27 -0.33 4.77
C GLU A 132 -14.90 0.97 5.50
N ASN A 133 -14.86 2.10 4.78
CA ASN A 133 -14.39 3.41 5.23
C ASN A 133 -12.95 3.40 5.75
N VAL A 134 -12.08 2.67 5.05
CA VAL A 134 -10.66 2.59 5.39
C VAL A 134 -9.87 3.59 4.56
N ARG A 135 -9.01 4.35 5.23
CA ARG A 135 -8.08 5.29 4.60
C ARG A 135 -6.64 4.85 4.88
N PRO A 136 -5.96 4.20 3.92
CA PRO A 136 -4.60 3.71 4.12
C PRO A 136 -3.58 4.85 4.17
N ASP A 137 -2.37 4.54 4.65
CA ASP A 137 -1.24 5.47 4.65
C ASP A 137 -0.63 5.60 3.25
N PHE A 138 -0.63 4.49 2.51
CA PHE A 138 -0.31 4.44 1.10
C PHE A 138 -1.45 3.82 0.32
N LEU A 139 -1.80 4.46 -0.79
CA LEU A 139 -2.74 3.92 -1.76
C LEU A 139 -2.04 3.74 -3.10
N ILE A 140 -2.03 2.51 -3.60
CA ILE A 140 -1.45 2.17 -4.89
C ILE A 140 -2.58 1.79 -5.84
N PHE A 141 -2.65 2.43 -7.01
CA PHE A 141 -3.62 2.08 -8.05
C PHE A 141 -3.06 2.32 -9.44
N GLY A 142 -3.69 1.70 -10.44
CA GLY A 142 -3.13 1.57 -11.77
C GLY A 142 -4.12 1.01 -12.76
N LYS A 143 -3.64 0.16 -13.68
CA LYS A 143 -4.42 -0.62 -14.67
C LYS A 143 -5.50 0.22 -15.36
N ALA A 144 -6.69 0.30 -14.79
CA ALA A 144 -7.81 1.09 -15.29
C ALA A 144 -7.55 2.62 -15.30
N LEU A 145 -6.47 3.10 -14.68
CA LEU A 145 -6.15 4.53 -14.55
C LEU A 145 -6.17 5.28 -15.88
N LEU A 146 -5.63 4.69 -16.94
CA LEU A 146 -5.65 5.25 -18.30
C LEU A 146 -6.49 4.40 -19.27
N GLY A 147 -7.47 3.65 -18.77
CA GLY A 147 -8.37 2.85 -19.60
C GLY A 147 -7.69 1.74 -20.41
N GLY A 148 -6.46 1.35 -20.05
CA GLY A 148 -5.65 0.39 -20.80
C GLY A 148 -4.91 0.98 -22.01
N CYS A 149 -4.98 2.30 -22.25
CA CYS A 149 -4.32 2.96 -23.37
C CYS A 149 -2.82 3.22 -23.13
N TYR A 150 -2.40 3.33 -21.87
CA TYR A 150 -1.02 3.61 -21.50
C TYR A 150 -0.73 3.07 -20.09
N LEU A 151 0.54 2.81 -19.80
CA LEU A 151 0.97 2.23 -18.53
C LEU A 151 1.47 3.31 -17.58
N ILE A 152 0.60 3.71 -16.66
CA ILE A 152 0.97 4.54 -15.51
C ILE A 152 0.23 4.04 -14.28
N LEU A 153 0.87 4.22 -13.13
CA LEU A 153 0.34 3.95 -11.81
C LEU A 153 0.63 5.12 -10.89
N ALA A 154 -0.20 5.23 -9.86
CA ALA A 154 -0.10 6.24 -8.84
C ALA A 154 0.12 5.56 -7.49
N LEU A 155 1.17 5.97 -6.81
CA LEU A 155 1.33 5.80 -5.38
C LEU A 155 0.98 7.12 -4.71
N LEU A 156 -0.01 7.11 -3.83
CA LEU A 156 -0.42 8.24 -3.02
C LEU A 156 -0.02 8.01 -1.55
N CYS A 157 0.48 9.04 -0.88
CA CYS A 157 0.68 9.03 0.58
C CYS A 157 0.73 10.47 1.15
N TYR A 158 0.81 10.57 2.48
CA TYR A 158 0.84 11.85 3.20
C TYR A 158 2.23 12.47 3.29
N ASP A 159 2.29 13.78 3.53
CA ASP A 159 3.53 14.53 3.66
C ASP A 159 4.51 13.97 4.72
N PRO A 160 4.07 13.58 5.94
CA PRO A 160 4.97 13.01 6.94
C PRO A 160 5.65 11.70 6.50
N ILE A 161 5.17 11.08 5.43
CA ILE A 161 5.71 9.86 4.85
C ILE A 161 6.53 10.20 3.60
N MET A 162 5.92 10.90 2.63
CA MET A 162 6.55 11.20 1.34
C MET A 162 7.82 12.04 1.50
N LEU A 163 7.82 13.02 2.43
CA LEU A 163 8.94 13.96 2.58
C LEU A 163 10.19 13.35 3.21
N ASN A 164 10.18 12.06 3.56
CA ASN A 164 11.39 11.34 4.00
C ASN A 164 12.27 10.89 2.81
N ILE A 165 11.78 11.00 1.57
CA ILE A 165 12.58 10.78 0.36
C ILE A 165 13.15 12.11 -0.15
N LYS A 166 14.45 12.10 -0.44
CA LYS A 166 15.16 13.26 -0.96
C LYS A 166 15.28 13.16 -2.49
N PRO A 167 15.58 14.28 -3.18
CA PRO A 167 16.05 14.22 -4.56
C PRO A 167 17.14 13.15 -4.73
N ASP A 168 17.13 12.48 -5.88
CA ASP A 168 18.08 11.42 -6.29
C ASP A 168 17.93 10.06 -5.60
N GLN A 169 17.01 9.90 -4.65
CA GLN A 169 16.79 8.62 -3.95
C GLN A 169 15.72 7.73 -4.60
N GLN A 170 14.94 8.28 -5.51
CA GLN A 170 13.95 7.56 -6.32
C GLN A 170 13.93 8.17 -7.71
N SER A 171 13.96 7.32 -8.73
CA SER A 171 13.89 7.75 -10.12
C SER A 171 13.14 6.74 -10.96
N THR A 172 12.59 7.22 -12.06
CA THR A 172 11.93 6.40 -13.07
C THR A 172 11.95 7.18 -14.39
N THR A 173 12.43 6.57 -15.47
CA THR A 173 12.61 7.27 -16.75
C THR A 173 11.29 7.68 -17.38
N PHE A 174 10.28 6.82 -17.27
CA PHE A 174 8.97 7.01 -17.90
C PHE A 174 7.89 7.49 -16.94
N GLY A 175 8.14 7.49 -15.62
CA GLY A 175 7.17 7.98 -14.66
C GLY A 175 6.91 9.48 -14.84
N CYS A 176 5.64 9.86 -14.86
CA CYS A 176 5.20 11.25 -15.11
C CYS A 176 5.58 11.82 -16.49
N ASN A 177 5.79 10.98 -17.50
CA ASN A 177 6.01 11.51 -18.85
C ASN A 177 4.73 12.24 -19.34
N ALA A 178 4.92 13.25 -20.21
CA ALA A 178 3.83 14.13 -20.64
C ALA A 178 2.68 13.43 -21.40
N LEU A 179 2.90 12.22 -21.93
CA LEU A 179 1.85 11.45 -22.59
C LEU A 179 0.95 10.72 -21.56
N ALA A 180 1.48 10.46 -20.36
CA ALA A 180 0.76 9.77 -19.30
C ALA A 180 -0.05 10.71 -18.38
N CYS A 181 0.26 12.01 -18.37
CA CYS A 181 -0.36 13.03 -17.51
C CYS A 181 -1.53 13.74 -18.19
#